data_AF-A0A2D6R9E7-F1
#
_entry.id   AF-A0A2D6R9E7-F1
#
_cell.length_a   1.000
_cell.length_b   1.000
_cell.length_c   1.000
_cell.angle_alpha   90.00
_cell.angle_beta   90.00
_cell.angle_gamma   90.00
#
_symmetry.space_group_name_H-M   'P 1'
#
loop_
_entity.id
_entity.type
_entity.pdbx_description
1 polymer ?
#
loop_
_entity_poly.entity_id
_entity_poly.type
_entity_poly.pdbx_seq_one_letter_code
_entity_poly.pdbx_strand_id
1 'polypeptide(L)'
;MSNEFRFLGQTIPNLAIISGLILIIWAFFSYFASGSSSFTALIPSFFGMPLFILGVLSNRDESKRHHYMHASMIFALFSAFGGLRLFQLEDPSNLALASHIILLIVGVIFMVGGILSFRHARKLRESLGE
;
A
#
# COMPACT_ATOMS: atom_id res chain seq x y z
N MET A 1 27.89 -4.57 5.79
CA MET A 1 26.88 -3.76 5.08
C MET A 1 25.52 -4.23 5.57
N SER A 2 24.58 -3.35 5.92
CA SER A 2 23.26 -3.83 6.35
C SER A 2 22.60 -4.58 5.19
N ASN A 3 22.42 -5.90 5.32
CA ASN A 3 21.74 -6.77 4.35
C ASN A 3 20.22 -6.50 4.30
N GLU A 4 19.81 -5.27 4.58
CA GLU A 4 18.41 -4.90 4.67
C GLU A 4 17.93 -4.45 3.30
N PHE A 5 16.94 -5.17 2.77
CA PHE A 5 16.33 -4.85 1.48
C PHE A 5 15.69 -3.46 1.52
N ARG A 6 16.04 -2.63 0.51
CA ARG A 6 15.44 -1.31 0.31
C ARG A 6 14.82 -1.20 -1.07
N PHE A 7 13.65 -0.59 -1.13
CA PHE A 7 12.94 -0.26 -2.36
C PHE A 7 12.64 1.24 -2.36
N LEU A 8 13.01 1.95 -3.44
CA LEU A 8 12.95 3.42 -3.50
C LEU A 8 13.66 4.12 -2.33
N GLY A 9 14.76 3.53 -1.84
CA GLY A 9 15.52 4.03 -0.69
C GLY A 9 14.88 3.77 0.69
N GLN A 10 13.70 3.15 0.74
CA GLN A 10 12.96 2.87 1.97
C GLN A 10 12.93 1.37 2.31
N THR A 11 12.78 1.05 3.60
CA THR A 11 12.43 -0.32 4.03
C THR A 11 10.97 -0.62 3.67
N ILE A 12 10.60 -1.89 3.56
CA ILE A 12 9.20 -2.25 3.23
C ILE A 12 8.20 -1.79 4.30
N PRO A 13 8.48 -1.91 5.62
CA PRO A 13 7.66 -1.29 6.66
C PRO A 13 7.40 0.21 6.43
N ASN A 14 8.46 0.97 6.15
CA ASN A 14 8.34 2.40 5.91
C ASN A 14 7.59 2.69 4.61
N LEU A 15 7.78 1.88 3.57
CA LEU A 15 6.99 1.96 2.35
C LEU A 15 5.49 1.77 2.65
N ALA A 16 5.12 0.81 3.53
CA ALA A 16 3.73 0.58 3.92
C ALA A 16 3.14 1.81 4.64
N ILE A 17 3.91 2.40 5.55
CA ILE A 17 3.54 3.62 6.29
C ILE A 17 3.31 4.78 5.32
N ILE A 18 4.26 5.02 4.41
CA ILE A 18 4.20 6.12 3.43
C ILE A 18 3.02 5.90 2.48
N SER A 19 2.87 4.70 1.92
CA SER A 19 1.74 4.32 1.07
C SER A 19 0.40 4.51 1.78
N GLY A 20 0.30 4.09 3.03
CA GLY A 20 -0.91 4.26 3.85
C GLY A 20 -1.24 5.74 4.08
N LEU A 21 -0.24 6.55 4.44
CA LEU A 21 -0.40 8.00 4.62
C LEU A 21 -0.84 8.70 3.34
N ILE A 22 -0.24 8.36 2.20
CA ILE A 22 -0.62 8.92 0.89
C ILE A 22 -2.11 8.67 0.62
N LEU A 23 -2.58 7.44 0.81
CA LEU A 23 -3.97 7.08 0.58
C LEU A 23 -4.94 7.75 1.58
N ILE A 24 -4.55 7.86 2.85
CA ILE A 24 -5.34 8.55 3.88
C ILE A 24 -5.47 10.05 3.53
N ILE A 25 -4.36 10.73 3.29
CA ILE A 25 -4.34 12.16 2.97
C ILE A 25 -5.16 12.43 1.71
N TRP A 26 -4.99 11.60 0.68
CA TRP A 26 -5.77 11.70 -0.55
C TRP A 26 -7.26 11.53 -0.31
N ALA A 27 -7.68 10.56 0.51
CA ALA A 27 -9.09 10.36 0.83
C ALA A 27 -9.73 11.59 1.50
N PHE A 28 -9.05 12.17 2.49
CA PHE A 28 -9.54 13.39 3.13
C PHE A 28 -9.61 14.56 2.14
N PHE A 29 -8.55 14.77 1.35
CA PHE A 29 -8.54 15.80 0.31
C PHE A 29 -9.70 15.61 -0.68
N SER A 30 -9.89 14.38 -1.17
CA SER A 30 -10.94 14.01 -2.11
C SER A 30 -12.34 14.23 -1.52
N TYR A 31 -12.54 13.89 -0.25
CA TYR A 31 -13.81 14.11 0.45
C TYR A 31 -14.17 15.61 0.54
N PHE A 32 -13.24 16.46 0.96
CA PHE A 32 -13.49 17.90 1.05
C PHE A 32 -13.62 18.57 -0.33
N ALA A 33 -12.79 18.18 -1.30
CA ALA A 33 -12.81 18.75 -2.64
C ALA A 33 -14.04 18.33 -3.46
N SER A 34 -14.64 17.17 -3.17
CA SER A 34 -15.85 16.70 -3.86
C SER A 34 -17.10 17.52 -3.53
N GLY A 35 -17.09 18.32 -2.45
CA GLY A 35 -18.24 19.10 -1.99
C GLY A 35 -19.49 18.28 -1.66
N SER A 36 -19.41 16.95 -1.77
CA SER A 36 -20.49 15.98 -1.64
C SER A 36 -20.15 15.04 -0.50
N SER A 37 -21.16 14.65 0.29
CA SER A 37 -21.07 13.61 1.33
C SER A 37 -20.87 12.20 0.74
N SER A 38 -20.09 12.09 -0.34
CA SER A 38 -19.88 10.83 -1.02
C SER A 38 -18.91 9.99 -0.20
N PHE A 39 -19.46 9.07 0.59
CA PHE A 39 -18.71 8.06 1.33
C PHE A 39 -17.73 7.27 0.43
N THR A 40 -17.95 7.24 -0.88
CA THR A 40 -17.04 6.63 -1.85
C THR A 40 -15.68 7.33 -1.96
N ALA A 41 -15.59 8.64 -1.68
CA ALA A 41 -14.32 9.37 -1.67
C ALA A 41 -13.37 8.89 -0.54
N LEU A 42 -13.90 8.21 0.48
CA LEU A 42 -13.15 7.67 1.60
C LEU A 42 -12.61 6.26 1.35
N ILE A 43 -12.95 5.61 0.22
CA ILE A 43 -12.45 4.27 -0.13
C ILE A 43 -10.90 4.19 -0.03
N PRO A 44 -10.10 5.17 -0.50
CA PRO A 44 -8.66 5.11 -0.35
C PRO A 44 -8.19 5.01 1.11
N SER A 45 -8.87 5.68 2.06
CA SER A 45 -8.53 5.59 3.49
C SER A 45 -8.80 4.21 4.08
N PHE A 46 -9.80 3.49 3.56
CA PHE A 46 -10.13 2.14 4.02
C PHE A 46 -8.99 1.15 3.77
N PHE A 47 -8.24 1.34 2.67
CA PHE A 47 -7.03 0.55 2.38
C PHE A 47 -5.77 1.18 3.00
N GLY A 48 -5.71 2.51 3.07
CA GLY A 48 -4.57 3.24 3.62
C GLY A 48 -4.39 3.06 5.13
N MET A 49 -5.49 2.98 5.90
CA MET A 49 -5.42 2.85 7.36
C MET A 49 -4.84 1.49 7.81
N PRO A 50 -5.30 0.33 7.31
CA PRO A 50 -4.65 -0.95 7.60
C PRO A 50 -3.17 -0.96 7.19
N LEU A 51 -2.83 -0.45 6.00
CA LEU A 51 -1.44 -0.36 5.53
C LEU A 51 -0.55 0.46 6.49
N PHE A 52 -1.05 1.61 6.94
CA PHE A 52 -0.35 2.46 7.89
C PHE A 52 -0.16 1.77 9.23
N ILE A 53 -1.23 1.22 9.81
CA ILE A 53 -1.19 0.58 11.13
C ILE A 53 -0.26 -0.63 11.11
N LEU A 54 -0.41 -1.51 10.12
CA LEU A 54 0.44 -2.71 9.98
C LEU A 54 1.89 -2.33 9.72
N GLY A 55 2.15 -1.28 8.94
CA GLY A 55 3.49 -0.73 8.76
C GLY A 55 4.12 -0.26 10.08
N VAL A 56 3.39 0.52 10.88
CA VAL A 56 3.87 0.97 12.21
C VAL A 56 4.09 -0.20 13.16
N LEU A 57 3.16 -1.17 13.20
CA LEU A 57 3.31 -2.37 14.03
C LEU A 57 4.53 -3.20 13.61
N SER A 58 4.79 -3.32 12.31
CA SER A 58 5.94 -4.07 11.79
C SER A 58 7.29 -3.44 12.16
N ASN A 59 7.34 -2.13 12.41
CA ASN A 59 8.52 -1.44 12.92
C ASN A 59 8.67 -1.57 14.46
N ARG A 60 7.56 -1.76 15.19
CA ARG A 60 7.57 -1.89 16.65
C ARG A 60 7.81 -3.32 17.12
N ASP A 61 7.32 -4.30 16.37
CA ASP A 61 7.40 -5.73 16.69
C ASP A 61 8.14 -6.47 15.57
N GLU A 62 9.47 -6.47 15.70
CA GLU A 62 10.37 -7.08 14.72
C GLU A 62 10.21 -8.61 14.65
N SER A 63 9.85 -9.25 15.77
CA SER A 63 9.64 -10.70 15.86
C SER A 63 8.52 -11.17 14.92
N LYS A 64 7.43 -10.39 14.83
CA LYS A 64 6.29 -10.70 13.96
C LYS A 64 6.25 -9.89 12.66
N ARG A 65 7.31 -9.15 12.34
CA ARG A 65 7.40 -8.28 11.15
C ARG A 65 6.88 -8.95 9.88
N HIS A 66 7.30 -10.18 9.61
CA HIS A 66 6.89 -10.91 8.40
C HIS A 66 5.37 -11.11 8.29
N HIS A 67 4.66 -11.34 9.41
CA HIS A 67 3.22 -11.53 9.42
C HIS A 67 2.48 -10.22 9.12
N TYR A 68 2.92 -9.12 9.74
CA TYR A 68 2.36 -7.80 9.45
C TYR A 68 2.57 -7.41 7.99
N MET A 69 3.75 -7.71 7.42
CA MET A 69 4.01 -7.40 6.01
C MET A 69 3.21 -8.28 5.04
N HIS A 70 2.96 -9.56 5.35
CA HIS A 70 2.06 -10.39 4.54
C HIS A 70 0.61 -9.88 4.62
N ALA A 71 0.15 -9.47 5.80
CA ALA A 71 -1.16 -8.84 5.94
C ALA A 71 -1.26 -7.55 5.11
N SER A 72 -0.25 -6.68 5.17
CA SER A 72 -0.18 -5.47 4.35
C SER A 72 -0.24 -5.76 2.85
N MET A 73 0.41 -6.84 2.40
CA MET A 73 0.36 -7.27 1.00
C MET A 73 -1.05 -7.66 0.54
N ILE A 74 -1.85 -8.29 1.42
CA ILE A 74 -3.24 -8.63 1.13
C ILE A 74 -4.07 -7.35 0.94
N PHE A 75 -3.90 -6.36 1.82
CA PHE A 75 -4.58 -5.07 1.67
C PHE A 75 -4.15 -4.31 0.42
N ALA A 76 -2.86 -4.35 0.06
CA ALA A 76 -2.37 -3.74 -1.18
C ALA A 76 -2.91 -4.43 -2.43
N LEU A 77 -3.10 -5.75 -2.40
CA LEU A 77 -3.74 -6.51 -3.48
C LEU A 77 -5.20 -6.07 -3.65
N PHE A 78 -5.97 -5.99 -2.57
CA PHE A 78 -7.34 -5.49 -2.64
C PHE A 78 -7.41 -4.02 -3.05
N SER A 79 -6.46 -3.18 -2.64
CA SER A 79 -6.33 -1.80 -3.11
C SER A 79 -6.12 -1.74 -4.62
N ALA A 80 -5.25 -2.59 -5.18
CA ALA A 80 -5.02 -2.66 -6.61
C ALA A 80 -6.27 -3.12 -7.38
N PHE A 81 -6.96 -4.15 -6.88
CA PHE A 81 -8.25 -4.57 -7.47
C PHE A 81 -9.33 -3.49 -7.37
N GLY A 82 -9.40 -2.78 -6.24
CA GLY A 82 -10.28 -1.63 -6.07
C GLY A 82 -9.97 -0.54 -7.09
N GLY A 83 -8.69 -0.27 -7.34
CA GLY A 83 -8.24 0.65 -8.39
C GLY A 83 -8.66 0.22 -9.80
N LEU A 84 -8.53 -1.07 -10.14
CA LEU A 84 -8.91 -1.62 -11.46
C LEU A 84 -10.40 -1.42 -11.82
N ARG A 85 -11.25 -1.14 -10.84
CA ARG A 85 -12.65 -0.76 -11.10
C ARG A 85 -12.77 0.48 -11.98
N LEU A 86 -11.70 1.27 -12.15
CA LEU A 86 -11.65 2.42 -13.08
C LEU A 86 -12.12 2.06 -14.50
N PHE A 87 -11.89 0.83 -14.97
CA PHE A 87 -12.31 0.37 -16.30
C PHE A 87 -13.82 0.04 -16.41
N GLN A 88 -14.53 0.03 -15.28
CA GLN A 88 -15.95 -0.29 -15.19
C GLN A 88 -16.80 0.95 -14.84
N LEU A 89 -16.18 2.12 -14.67
CA LEU A 89 -16.88 3.35 -14.34
C LEU A 89 -17.42 4.00 -15.62
N GLU A 90 -18.71 4.25 -15.67
CA GLU A 90 -19.36 5.09 -16.68
C GLU A 90 -19.39 6.53 -16.18
N ASP A 91 -18.87 7.48 -16.98
CA ASP A 91 -18.75 8.91 -16.66
C ASP A 91 -18.30 9.24 -15.23
N PRO A 92 -17.11 8.75 -14.78
CA PRO A 92 -16.61 9.10 -13.46
C PRO A 92 -16.23 10.58 -13.38
N SER A 93 -16.48 11.20 -12.22
CA SER A 93 -15.90 12.51 -11.94
C SER A 93 -14.36 12.43 -11.95
N ASN A 94 -13.70 13.54 -12.28
CA ASN A 94 -12.23 13.62 -12.28
C ASN A 94 -11.63 13.14 -10.96
N LEU A 95 -12.31 13.42 -9.84
CA LEU A 95 -11.85 13.04 -8.52
C LEU A 95 -12.06 11.55 -8.21
N ALA A 96 -13.16 10.97 -8.69
CA ALA A 96 -13.38 9.53 -8.61
C ALA A 96 -12.34 8.78 -9.44
N LEU A 97 -12.07 9.24 -10.67
CA LEU A 97 -11.03 8.69 -11.54
C LEU A 97 -9.66 8.78 -10.87
N ALA A 98 -9.29 9.94 -10.35
CA ALA A 98 -8.00 10.13 -9.66
C ALA A 98 -7.88 9.25 -8.41
N SER A 99 -8.97 9.04 -7.67
CA SER A 99 -8.99 8.16 -6.48
C SER A 99 -8.78 6.68 -6.83
N HIS A 100 -9.28 6.21 -7.98
CA HIS A 100 -9.02 4.83 -8.42
C HIS A 100 -7.59 4.68 -8.97
N ILE A 101 -7.07 5.70 -9.65
CA ILE A 101 -5.69 5.71 -10.14
C ILE A 101 -4.70 5.65 -8.97
N ILE A 102 -4.88 6.47 -7.93
CA ILE A 102 -3.95 6.47 -6.79
C ILE A 102 -4.00 5.14 -6.01
N LEU A 103 -5.19 4.55 -5.85
CA LEU A 103 -5.37 3.21 -5.27
C LEU A 103 -4.58 2.15 -6.05
N LEU A 104 -4.68 2.20 -7.38
CA LEU A 104 -3.99 1.27 -8.27
C LEU A 104 -2.47 1.46 -8.18
N ILE A 105 -1.99 2.70 -8.34
CA ILE A 105 -0.55 3.00 -8.37
C ILE A 105 0.09 2.67 -7.02
N VAL A 106 -0.49 3.13 -5.91
CA VAL A 106 0.07 2.88 -4.57
C VAL A 106 0.04 1.39 -4.25
N GLY A 107 -1.07 0.71 -4.55
CA GLY A 107 -1.19 -0.74 -4.35
C GLY A 107 -0.16 -1.54 -5.15
N VAL A 108 0.01 -1.22 -6.45
CA VAL A 108 0.97 -1.89 -7.33
C VAL A 108 2.41 -1.61 -6.90
N ILE A 109 2.77 -0.35 -6.59
CA ILE A 109 4.13 0.00 -6.13
C ILE A 109 4.46 -0.76 -4.85
N PHE A 110 3.55 -0.79 -3.89
CA PHE A 110 3.76 -1.51 -2.64
C PHE A 110 3.89 -3.02 -2.87
N MET A 111 3.03 -3.60 -3.71
CA MET A 111 3.11 -5.03 -4.05
C MET A 111 4.44 -5.39 -4.72
N VAL A 112 4.90 -4.59 -5.68
CA VAL A 112 6.18 -4.81 -6.34
C VAL A 112 7.33 -4.75 -5.33
N GLY A 113 7.35 -3.73 -4.46
CA GLY A 113 8.33 -3.61 -3.40
C GLY A 113 8.34 -4.84 -2.47
N GLY A 114 7.15 -5.28 -2.02
CA GLY A 114 6.98 -6.45 -1.16
C GLY A 114 7.44 -7.76 -1.82
N ILE A 115 7.06 -8.00 -3.07
CA ILE A 115 7.48 -9.19 -3.83
C ILE A 115 9.00 -9.22 -4.00
N LEU A 116 9.61 -8.09 -4.34
CA LEU A 116 11.07 -7.99 -4.47
C LEU A 116 11.77 -8.26 -3.13
N SER A 117 11.19 -7.81 -2.02
CA SER A 117 11.70 -8.10 -0.69
C SER A 117 11.65 -9.60 -0.36
N PHE A 118 10.55 -10.28 -0.66
CA PHE A 118 10.44 -11.74 -0.47
C PHE A 118 11.45 -12.49 -1.33
N ARG A 119 11.62 -12.09 -2.59
CA ARG A 119 12.63 -12.67 -3.48
C ARG A 119 14.05 -12.46 -2.95
N HIS A 120 14.34 -11.28 -2.42
CA HIS A 120 15.64 -10.99 -1.82
C HIS A 120 15.90 -11.86 -0.58
N ALA A 121 14.92 -11.97 0.33
CA ALA A 121 15.04 -12.81 1.52
C ALA A 121 15.27 -14.29 1.17
N ARG A 122 14.57 -14.80 0.14
CA ARG A 122 14.78 -16.16 -0.37
C ARG A 122 16.20 -16.37 -0.90
N LYS A 123 16.66 -15.49 -1.79
CA LYS A 123 18.01 -15.60 -2.38
C LYS A 123 19.11 -15.51 -1.32
N LEU A 124 18.90 -14.69 -0.28
CA LEU A 124 19.86 -14.57 0.82
C LEU A 124 20.01 -15.89 1.59
N ARG A 125 18.89 -16.58 1.89
CA ARG A 125 18.92 -17.92 2.51
C ARG A 125 19.65 -18.95 1.64
N GLU A 126 19.33 -19.01 0.35
CA GLU A 126 19.99 -19.91 -0.60
C GLU A 126 21.51 -19.65 -0.68
N SER A 127 21.96 -18.39 -0.58
CA SER A 127 23.38 -18.03 -0.60
C SER A 127 24.14 -18.37 0.69
N LEU A 128 23.42 -18.49 1.81
CA LEU A 128 23.98 -18.85 3.11
C LEU A 128 24.06 -20.36 3.32
N GLY A 129 23.54 -21.17 2.38
CA GLY A 129 23.54 -22.63 2.46
C GLY A 129 22.50 -23.21 3.41
N GLU A 130 21.47 -22.42 3.76
CA GLU A 130 20.30 -22.86 4.54
C GLU A 130 19.15 -23.36 3.65
#